data_AF-A0A9P3BYI3-F1
#
_entry.id   AF-A0A9P3BYI3-F1
#
_cell.length_a   1.000
_cell.length_b   1.000
_cell.length_c   1.000
_cell.angle_alpha   90.00
_cell.angle_beta   90.00
_cell.angle_gamma   90.00
#
_symmetry.space_group_name_H-M   'P 1'
#
loop_
_entity.id
_entity.type
_entity.pdbx_description
1 polymer ?
#
loop_
_entity_poly.entity_id
_entity_poly.type
_entity_poly.pdbx_seq_one_letter_code
_entity_poly.pdbx_strand_id
1 'polypeptide(L)'
;MSFPNRLPTGSYEGTIDGVTIKWGPNAITHLPDDAKVFNVDQAALKGATEHIAHASAKRLGKTGVRILGSFHNTTTVTATGEKQPDQCHCSVSMTPGQAKVHIYVDLGDEASLNNMKVLGESVVPPGKSTPDPSLSIGTYPQ
;
A
#
# COMPACT_ATOMS: atom_id res chain seq x y z
N MET A 1 -5.44 -17.24 -5.69
CA MET A 1 -5.56 -16.02 -6.52
C MET A 1 -4.22 -15.73 -7.19
N SER A 2 -4.21 -15.20 -8.41
CA SER A 2 -3.00 -14.67 -9.03
C SER A 2 -3.14 -13.18 -9.22
N PHE A 3 -2.35 -12.38 -8.50
CA PHE A 3 -2.21 -10.97 -8.79
C PHE A 3 -1.23 -10.82 -9.97
N PRO A 4 -1.62 -10.19 -11.08
CA PRO A 4 -0.77 -10.14 -12.29
C PRO A 4 0.45 -9.25 -12.09
N ASN A 5 0.31 -8.17 -11.32
CA ASN A 5 1.36 -7.17 -11.11
C ASN A 5 2.08 -7.42 -9.76
N ARG A 6 2.72 -8.57 -9.63
CA ARG A 6 3.46 -8.94 -8.42
C ARG A 6 4.85 -9.45 -8.74
N LEU A 7 5.75 -9.27 -7.78
CA LEU A 7 7.10 -9.82 -7.84
C LEU A 7 7.05 -11.33 -7.55
N PRO A 8 8.10 -12.09 -7.93
CA PRO A 8 8.29 -13.44 -7.41
C PRO A 8 8.20 -13.46 -5.87
N THR A 9 7.67 -14.54 -5.30
CA THR A 9 7.35 -14.61 -3.85
C THR A 9 8.54 -14.28 -2.96
N GLY A 10 9.75 -14.76 -3.30
CA GLY A 10 10.98 -14.51 -2.55
C GLY A 10 11.70 -13.20 -2.87
N SER A 11 11.19 -12.38 -3.81
CA SER A 11 11.79 -11.10 -4.16
C SER A 11 11.03 -9.93 -3.54
N TYR A 12 11.78 -8.96 -3.02
CA TYR A 12 11.27 -7.73 -2.44
C TYR A 12 11.63 -6.49 -3.26
N GLU A 13 12.26 -6.69 -4.41
CA GLU A 13 12.60 -5.64 -5.37
C GLU A 13 12.54 -6.18 -6.80
N GLY A 14 12.06 -5.35 -7.73
CA GLY A 14 12.04 -5.66 -9.14
C GLY A 14 11.22 -4.67 -9.94
N THR A 15 11.11 -4.88 -11.25
CA THR A 15 10.38 -3.99 -12.15
C THR A 15 9.26 -4.76 -12.85
N ILE A 16 8.07 -4.18 -12.87
CA ILE A 16 6.87 -4.69 -13.55
C ILE A 16 6.32 -3.55 -14.41
N ASP A 17 6.11 -3.78 -15.70
CA ASP A 17 5.57 -2.80 -16.67
C ASP A 17 6.18 -1.38 -16.59
N GLY A 18 7.50 -1.33 -16.38
CA GLY A 18 8.27 -0.08 -16.26
C GLY A 18 8.16 0.62 -14.90
N VAL A 19 7.50 0.01 -13.91
CA VAL A 19 7.41 0.48 -12.53
C VAL A 19 8.32 -0.36 -11.64
N THR A 20 9.32 0.25 -11.03
CA THR A 20 10.17 -0.40 -10.03
C THR A 20 9.42 -0.49 -8.70
N ILE A 21 9.20 -1.69 -8.20
CA ILE A 21 8.64 -1.96 -6.88
C ILE A 21 9.76 -2.37 -5.94
N LYS A 22 9.81 -1.76 -4.76
CA LYS A 22 10.76 -2.09 -3.70
C LYS A 22 10.07 -2.08 -2.34
N TRP A 23 10.28 -3.11 -1.53
CA TRP A 23 9.80 -3.12 -0.15
C TRP A 23 10.80 -2.44 0.79
N GLY A 24 10.29 -1.60 1.68
CA GLY A 24 11.07 -1.07 2.80
C GLY A 24 11.32 -2.16 3.86
N PRO A 25 12.41 -2.08 4.62
CA PRO A 25 12.76 -3.12 5.60
C PRO A 25 11.66 -3.34 6.64
N ASN A 26 11.03 -2.28 7.15
CA ASN A 26 9.93 -2.40 8.11
C ASN A 26 8.71 -3.10 7.51
N ALA A 27 8.39 -2.84 6.24
CA ALA A 27 7.30 -3.52 5.55
C ALA A 27 7.57 -5.02 5.41
N ILE A 28 8.82 -5.40 5.11
CA ILE A 28 9.24 -6.81 5.05
C ILE A 28 9.09 -7.48 6.42
N THR A 29 9.59 -6.82 7.48
CA THR A 29 9.55 -7.35 8.84
C THR A 29 8.12 -7.54 9.36
N HIS A 30 7.19 -6.62 9.07
CA HIS A 30 5.82 -6.68 9.59
C HIS A 30 4.87 -7.52 8.74
N LEU A 31 5.19 -7.79 7.46
CA LEU A 31 4.33 -8.53 6.54
C LEU A 31 3.78 -9.86 7.10
N PRO A 32 4.56 -10.71 7.83
CA PRO A 32 4.02 -11.93 8.42
C PRO A 32 2.98 -11.67 9.51
N ASP A 33 3.12 -10.59 10.29
CA ASP A 33 2.18 -10.25 11.35
C ASP A 33 0.92 -9.60 10.79
N ASP A 34 1.06 -8.73 9.78
CA ASP A 34 -0.05 -8.18 9.02
C ASP A 34 -0.90 -9.31 8.42
N ALA A 35 -0.25 -10.33 7.82
CA ALA A 35 -0.94 -11.50 7.27
C ALA A 35 -1.76 -12.28 8.31
N LYS A 36 -1.25 -12.40 9.55
CA LYS A 36 -1.99 -13.04 10.66
C LYS A 36 -3.20 -12.22 11.09
N VAL A 37 -3.08 -10.89 11.14
CA VAL A 37 -4.20 -9.98 11.51
C VAL A 37 -5.40 -10.21 10.59
N PHE A 38 -5.14 -10.44 9.30
CA PHE A 38 -6.19 -10.69 8.31
C PHE A 38 -6.44 -12.17 8.04
N ASN A 39 -5.77 -13.09 8.74
CA ASN A 39 -5.87 -14.53 8.50
C ASN A 39 -5.71 -14.93 7.01
N VAL A 40 -4.74 -14.32 6.33
CA VAL A 40 -4.44 -14.59 4.91
C VAL A 40 -3.04 -15.16 4.74
N ASP A 41 -2.80 -15.82 3.61
CA ASP A 41 -1.46 -16.23 3.22
C ASP A 41 -0.55 -15.00 3.01
N GLN A 42 0.67 -15.07 3.54
CA GLN A 42 1.64 -13.97 3.48
C GLN A 42 2.01 -13.61 2.03
N ALA A 43 2.17 -14.61 1.16
CA ALA A 43 2.51 -14.37 -0.26
C ALA A 43 1.32 -13.77 -1.02
N ALA A 44 0.10 -14.13 -0.65
CA ALA A 44 -1.11 -13.50 -1.17
C ALA A 44 -1.21 -12.03 -0.73
N LEU A 45 -0.99 -11.72 0.56
CA LEU A 45 -1.02 -10.34 1.06
C LEU A 45 0.04 -9.46 0.38
N LYS A 46 1.26 -10.00 0.23
CA LYS A 46 2.35 -9.38 -0.52
C LYS A 46 1.93 -9.09 -1.96
N GLY A 47 1.42 -10.09 -2.66
CA GLY A 47 1.01 -9.96 -4.06
C GLY A 47 -0.12 -8.95 -4.25
N ALA A 48 -1.07 -8.90 -3.31
CA ALA A 48 -2.17 -7.94 -3.32
C ALA A 48 -1.63 -6.50 -3.18
N THR A 49 -0.76 -6.29 -2.18
CA THR A 49 -0.12 -5.00 -1.91
C THR A 49 0.69 -4.51 -3.11
N GLU A 50 1.50 -5.38 -3.71
CA GLU A 50 2.29 -5.03 -4.91
C GLU A 50 1.39 -4.65 -6.09
N HIS A 51 0.31 -5.40 -6.28
CA HIS A 51 -0.60 -5.19 -7.39
C HIS A 51 -1.32 -3.85 -7.32
N ILE A 52 -1.85 -3.48 -6.15
CA ILE A 52 -2.52 -2.19 -5.99
C ILE A 52 -1.53 -1.03 -5.99
N ALA A 53 -0.33 -1.21 -5.43
CA ALA A 53 0.69 -0.17 -5.43
C ALA A 53 1.19 0.10 -6.85
N HIS A 54 1.34 -0.95 -7.67
CA HIS A 54 1.61 -0.83 -9.09
C HIS A 54 0.49 -0.09 -9.82
N ALA A 55 -0.78 -0.47 -9.59
CA ALA A 55 -1.92 0.19 -10.24
C ALA A 55 -2.00 1.69 -9.91
N SER A 56 -1.81 2.05 -8.63
CA SER A 56 -1.78 3.45 -8.19
C SER A 56 -0.60 4.21 -8.82
N ALA A 57 0.59 3.58 -8.93
CA ALA A 57 1.73 4.19 -9.61
C ALA A 57 1.46 4.46 -11.09
N LYS A 58 0.86 3.52 -11.82
CA LYS A 58 0.48 3.73 -13.22
C LYS A 58 -0.52 4.88 -13.36
N ARG A 59 -1.53 4.93 -12.50
CA ARG A 59 -2.54 6.01 -12.47
C ARG A 59 -1.89 7.38 -12.25
N LEU A 60 -0.94 7.47 -11.33
CA LEU A 60 -0.25 8.71 -10.97
C LEU A 60 0.95 9.04 -11.88
N GLY A 61 1.18 8.27 -12.95
CA GLY A 61 2.32 8.46 -13.86
C GLY A 61 3.68 8.29 -13.18
N LYS A 62 3.76 7.41 -12.19
CA LYS A 62 4.97 7.13 -11.40
C LYS A 62 5.71 5.92 -11.97
N THR A 63 7.03 5.95 -11.85
CA THR A 63 7.94 4.91 -12.34
C THR A 63 8.58 4.09 -11.22
N GLY A 64 8.37 4.48 -9.96
CA GLY A 64 8.83 3.70 -8.82
C GLY A 64 7.89 3.77 -7.64
N VAL A 65 7.88 2.69 -6.87
CA VAL A 65 7.09 2.48 -5.67
C VAL A 65 8.00 1.89 -4.61
N ARG A 66 8.06 2.55 -3.46
CA ARG A 66 8.61 2.00 -2.24
C ARG A 66 7.47 1.68 -1.28
N ILE A 67 7.21 0.40 -1.04
CA ILE A 67 6.20 -0.07 -0.08
C ILE A 67 6.74 0.17 1.34
N LEU A 68 6.02 0.95 2.13
CA LEU A 68 6.37 1.34 3.50
C LEU A 68 5.66 0.46 4.55
N GLY A 69 4.48 -0.03 4.21
CA GLY A 69 3.70 -1.00 4.98
C GLY A 69 2.77 -1.77 4.03
N SER A 70 2.52 -3.04 4.35
CA SER A 70 1.53 -3.86 3.62
C SER A 70 0.10 -3.42 3.98
N PHE A 71 -0.94 -4.22 3.74
CA PHE A 71 -2.23 -3.88 4.33
C PHE A 71 -2.17 -3.97 5.85
N HIS A 72 -2.65 -2.92 6.52
CA HIS A 72 -2.71 -2.82 7.97
C HIS A 72 -3.80 -1.83 8.40
N ASN A 73 -4.22 -1.89 9.67
CA ASN A 73 -5.34 -1.11 10.23
C ASN A 73 -4.88 -0.06 11.24
N THR A 74 -3.67 0.47 11.07
CA THR A 74 -3.12 1.47 11.98
C THR A 74 -2.38 2.54 11.21
N THR A 75 -2.42 3.77 11.68
CA THR A 75 -1.53 4.84 11.22
C THR A 75 -0.56 5.21 12.34
N THR A 76 0.54 5.87 12.00
CA THR A 76 1.50 6.41 12.98
C THR A 76 1.53 7.92 12.89
N VAL A 77 1.17 8.58 13.99
CA VAL A 77 1.26 10.03 14.12
C VAL A 77 2.73 10.42 14.07
N THR A 78 3.16 11.08 12.99
CA THR A 78 4.59 11.34 12.74
C THR A 78 5.24 12.17 13.85
N ALA A 79 4.49 13.09 14.47
CA ALA A 79 5.03 13.97 15.52
C ALA A 79 5.31 13.25 16.85
N THR A 80 4.50 12.24 17.21
CA THR A 80 4.56 11.57 18.50
C THR A 80 5.06 10.13 18.40
N GLY A 81 5.07 9.53 17.20
CA GLY A 81 5.30 8.11 16.98
C GLY A 81 4.14 7.23 17.48
N GLU A 82 3.03 7.82 17.91
CA GLU A 82 1.88 7.10 18.43
C GLU A 82 1.17 6.34 17.32
N LYS A 83 0.88 5.06 17.56
CA LYS A 83 0.05 4.25 16.67
C LYS A 83 -1.41 4.41 17.03
N GLN A 84 -2.24 4.71 16.04
CA GLN A 84 -3.69 4.86 16.21
C GLN A 84 -4.41 3.93 15.22
N PRO A 85 -5.60 3.41 15.58
CA PRO A 85 -6.42 2.69 14.63
C PRO A 85 -6.70 3.54 13.38
N ASP A 86 -6.67 2.90 12.21
CA ASP A 86 -7.02 3.52 10.93
C ASP A 86 -7.78 2.49 10.08
N GLN A 87 -8.45 2.97 9.03
CA GLN A 87 -9.04 2.10 8.04
C GLN A 87 -7.96 1.26 7.33
N CYS A 88 -8.30 0.04 6.92
CA CYS A 88 -7.37 -0.86 6.26
C CYS A 88 -6.75 -0.20 5.01
N HIS A 89 -5.42 -0.13 4.97
CA HIS A 89 -4.70 0.46 3.85
C HIS A 89 -3.28 -0.09 3.73
N CYS A 90 -2.67 0.10 2.57
CA CYS A 90 -1.20 0.01 2.45
C CYS A 90 -0.60 1.40 2.27
N SER A 91 0.64 1.57 2.73
CA SER A 91 1.36 2.85 2.63
C SER A 91 2.54 2.71 1.69
N VAL A 92 2.68 3.63 0.74
CA VAL A 92 3.76 3.65 -0.24
C VAL A 92 4.35 5.04 -0.41
N SER A 93 5.59 5.11 -0.86
CA SER A 93 6.20 6.33 -1.39
C SER A 93 6.51 6.14 -2.86
N MET A 94 6.14 7.11 -3.71
CA MET A 94 6.25 6.96 -5.16
C MET A 94 7.24 7.92 -5.78
N THR A 95 7.99 7.45 -6.77
CA THR A 95 8.94 8.25 -7.56
C THR A 95 8.50 8.37 -9.01
N PRO A 96 8.75 9.53 -9.67
CA PRO A 96 9.37 10.74 -9.14
C PRO A 96 8.45 11.54 -8.20
N GLY A 97 9.06 12.39 -7.36
CA GLY A 97 8.35 13.32 -6.46
C GLY A 97 8.19 12.83 -5.02
N GLN A 98 8.47 11.57 -4.71
CA GLN A 98 8.44 11.02 -3.33
C GLN A 98 7.10 11.24 -2.60
N ALA A 99 5.99 11.32 -3.35
CA ALA A 99 4.66 11.47 -2.76
C ALA A 99 4.37 10.25 -1.87
N LYS A 100 3.83 10.51 -0.67
CA LYS A 100 3.30 9.45 0.19
C LYS A 100 1.88 9.16 -0.22
N VAL A 101 1.55 7.89 -0.39
CA VAL A 101 0.21 7.46 -0.80
C VAL A 101 -0.28 6.39 0.17
N HIS A 102 -1.47 6.59 0.73
CA HIS A 102 -2.20 5.52 1.41
C HIS A 102 -3.32 5.03 0.49
N ILE A 103 -3.32 3.73 0.20
CA ILE A 103 -4.31 3.09 -0.65
C ILE A 103 -5.23 2.29 0.25
N TYR A 104 -6.45 2.79 0.43
CA TYR A 104 -7.45 2.25 1.35
C TYR A 104 -8.24 1.14 0.67
N VAL A 105 -8.45 0.05 1.40
CA VAL A 105 -9.15 -1.13 0.91
C VAL A 105 -10.19 -1.61 1.91
N ASP A 106 -11.22 -2.24 1.39
CA ASP A 106 -12.13 -3.09 2.16
C ASP A 106 -11.78 -4.55 1.84
N LEU A 107 -11.36 -5.31 2.85
CA LEU A 107 -11.04 -6.74 2.74
C LEU A 107 -12.26 -7.65 3.03
N GLY A 108 -13.39 -7.07 3.41
CA GLY A 108 -14.60 -7.78 3.86
C GLY A 108 -14.45 -8.45 5.23
N ASP A 109 -15.57 -8.91 5.80
CA ASP A 109 -15.63 -9.51 7.15
C ASP A 109 -14.83 -10.82 7.28
N GLU A 110 -14.66 -11.56 6.17
CA GLU A 110 -13.86 -12.78 6.13
C GLU A 110 -12.39 -12.51 5.75
N ALA A 111 -11.99 -11.25 5.58
CA ALA A 111 -10.65 -10.82 5.14
C ALA A 111 -10.14 -11.58 3.91
N SER A 112 -11.07 -11.99 3.04
CA SER A 112 -10.75 -12.70 1.82
C SER A 112 -10.30 -11.70 0.76
N LEU A 113 -9.04 -11.78 0.37
CA LEU A 113 -8.50 -10.96 -0.72
C LEU A 113 -9.31 -11.10 -2.03
N ASN A 114 -10.13 -12.15 -2.17
CA ASN A 114 -11.06 -12.37 -3.30
C ASN A 114 -12.12 -11.28 -3.45
N ASN A 115 -12.52 -10.65 -2.35
CA ASN A 115 -13.55 -9.62 -2.34
C ASN A 115 -12.96 -8.24 -2.05
N MET A 116 -11.63 -8.11 -2.11
CA MET A 116 -10.95 -6.84 -1.84
C MET A 116 -11.46 -5.75 -2.78
N LYS A 117 -11.86 -4.62 -2.20
CA LYS A 117 -12.26 -3.42 -2.94
C LYS A 117 -11.32 -2.27 -2.60
N VAL A 118 -10.82 -1.57 -3.60
CA VAL A 118 -10.14 -0.28 -3.38
C VAL A 118 -11.22 0.77 -3.09
N LEU A 119 -11.11 1.42 -1.93
CA LEU A 119 -12.03 2.45 -1.48
C LEU A 119 -11.60 3.83 -1.94
N GLY A 120 -10.31 4.11 -1.84
CA GLY A 120 -9.74 5.40 -2.18
C GLY A 120 -8.22 5.43 -2.01
N GLU A 121 -7.64 6.53 -2.45
CA GLU A 121 -6.21 6.79 -2.37
C GLU A 121 -6.01 8.22 -1.86
N SER A 122 -5.33 8.38 -0.73
CA SER A 122 -4.89 9.69 -0.24
C SER A 122 -3.45 9.93 -0.72
N VAL A 123 -3.22 11.03 -1.44
CA VAL A 123 -1.91 11.36 -2.02
C VAL A 123 -1.38 12.62 -1.35
N VAL A 124 -0.30 12.51 -0.60
CA VAL A 124 0.37 13.63 0.08
C VAL A 124 1.66 13.96 -0.69
N PRO A 125 1.71 15.12 -1.39
CA PRO A 125 2.92 15.56 -2.08
C PRO A 125 4.11 15.77 -1.12
N PRO A 126 5.36 15.74 -1.63
CA PRO A 126 6.54 15.99 -0.82
C PRO A 126 6.46 17.35 -0.12
N GLY A 127 6.81 17.40 1.16
CA GLY A 127 6.78 18.62 1.96
C GLY A 127 5.39 19.13 2.33
N LYS A 128 4.33 18.37 2.05
CA LYS A 128 2.96 18.65 2.51
C LYS A 128 2.57 17.72 3.66
N SER A 129 1.61 18.15 4.46
CA SER A 129 1.01 17.37 5.56
C SER A 129 -0.41 16.90 5.25
N THR A 130 -1.05 17.46 4.23
CA THR A 130 -2.43 17.17 3.84
C THR A 130 -2.48 16.52 2.46
N PRO A 131 -3.44 15.61 2.20
CA PRO A 131 -3.67 15.07 0.88
C PRO A 131 -4.02 16.16 -0.15
N ASP A 132 -3.56 15.99 -1.38
CA ASP A 132 -3.91 16.82 -2.53
C ASP A 132 -5.19 16.27 -3.18
N PRO A 133 -6.31 17.00 -3.17
CA PRO A 133 -7.58 16.53 -3.71
C PRO A 133 -7.57 16.37 -5.24
N SER A 134 -6.61 16.98 -5.96
CA SER A 134 -6.47 16.81 -7.41
C SER A 134 -5.77 15.50 -7.79
N LEU A 135 -5.05 14.88 -6.84
CA LEU A 135 -4.31 13.62 -7.04
C LEU A 135 -4.98 12.43 -6.35
N SER A 136 -5.67 12.71 -5.24
CA SER A 136 -6.40 11.74 -4.42
C SER A 136 -7.72 11.34 -5.07
N ILE A 137 -8.17 10.12 -4.83
CA ILE A 137 -9.42 9.57 -5.41
C ILE A 137 -10.20 8.75 -4.39
N GLY A 138 -11.50 8.59 -4.62
CA GLY A 138 -12.36 7.71 -3.82
C GLY A 138 -12.57 8.21 -2.39
N THR A 139 -12.86 7.27 -1.49
CA THR A 139 -13.15 7.52 -0.08
C THR A 139 -11.96 7.12 0.78
N TYR A 140 -11.46 8.05 1.59
CA TYR A 140 -10.39 7.83 2.55
C TYR A 140 -10.63 8.66 3.83
N PRO A 141 -10.14 8.22 4.99
CA PRO A 141 -10.18 9.01 6.23
C PRO A 141 -9.44 10.33 6.07
N GLN A 142 -10.02 11.44 6.56
CA GLN A 142 -9.39 12.77 6.56
C GLN A 142 -8.63 13.05 7.84
#